data_AF-A0A842U472-F1
#
_entry.id   AF-A0A842U472-F1
#
_cell.length_a   1.000
_cell.length_b   1.000
_cell.length_c   1.000
_cell.angle_alpha   90.00
_cell.angle_beta   90.00
_cell.angle_gamma   90.00
#
_symmetry.space_group_name_H-M   'P 1'
#
loop_
_entity.id
_entity.type
_entity.pdbx_description
1 polymer ?
#
loop_
_entity_poly.entity_id
_entity_poly.type
_entity_poly.pdbx_seq_one_letter_code
_entity_poly.pdbx_strand_id
1 'polypeptide(L)' 'MTDWRKRMTEDLYLRGMSDSTVDMYVRAVRLLSEHYQKEPDQISEEELRQYFLYNKNH' A
#
# COMPACT_ATOMS: atom_id res chain seq x y z
N MET A 1 -2.58 -11.50 -12.60
CA MET A 1 -1.48 -11.61 -11.61
C MET A 1 -0.60 -10.39 -11.78
N THR A 2 -1.03 -9.26 -11.24
CA THR A 2 -0.20 -8.06 -11.16
C THR A 2 0.57 -8.21 -9.87
N ASP A 3 1.88 -8.52 -9.94
CA ASP A 3 2.71 -8.61 -8.73
C ASP A 3 3.05 -7.19 -8.25
N TRP A 4 2.00 -6.48 -7.81
CA TRP A 4 2.07 -5.10 -7.32
C TRP A 4 3.08 -4.98 -6.19
N ARG A 5 3.23 -6.04 -5.39
CA ARG A 5 4.19 -6.13 -4.31
C ARG A 5 5.61 -6.06 -4.85
N LYS A 6 5.96 -6.89 -5.84
CA LYS A 6 7.29 -6.87 -6.45
C LYS A 6 7.61 -5.53 -7.08
N ARG A 7 6.69 -4.96 -7.86
CA ARG A 7 6.86 -3.63 -8.48
C ARG A 7 7.09 -2.54 -7.44
N MET A 8 6.25 -2.49 -6.41
CA MET A 8 6.35 -1.51 -5.34
C MET A 8 7.67 -1.66 -4.57
N THR A 9 8.09 -2.89 -4.28
CA THR A 9 9.37 -3.18 -3.62
C THR A 9 10.55 -2.69 -4.47
N GLU A 10 10.59 -2.99 -5.76
CA GLU A 10 11.62 -2.53 -6.69
C GLU A 10 11.67 -0.98 -6.76
N ASP A 11 10.52 -0.33 -6.87
CA ASP A 11 10.43 1.14 -6.90
C ASP A 11 10.93 1.80 -5.61
N LEU A 12 10.62 1.22 -4.45
CA LEU A 12 11.08 1.74 -3.15
C LEU A 12 12.59 1.55 -2.98
N TYR A 13 13.15 0.42 -3.44
CA TYR A 13 14.60 0.22 -3.44
C TYR A 13 15.31 1.18 -4.40
N LEU A 14 14.76 1.44 -5.58
CA LEU A 14 15.30 2.43 -6.52
C LEU A 14 15.32 3.84 -5.93
N ARG A 15 14.41 4.15 -5.00
CA ARG A 15 14.37 5.41 -4.24
C ARG A 15 15.36 5.44 -3.05
N GLY A 16 16.10 4.37 -2.80
CA GLY A 16 17.06 4.27 -1.70
C GLY A 16 16.43 4.07 -0.33
N MET A 17 15.20 3.54 -0.25
CA MET A 17 14.54 3.23 1.02
C MET A 17 15.19 2.02 1.69
N SER A 18 15.22 1.99 3.03
CA SER A 18 15.69 0.82 3.77
C SER A 18 14.66 -0.32 3.74
N ASP A 19 15.14 -1.56 3.89
CA ASP A 19 14.30 -2.76 3.96
C ASP A 19 13.15 -2.64 4.97
N SER A 20 13.41 -2.01 6.12
CA SER A 20 12.40 -1.75 7.16
C SER A 20 11.29 -0.83 6.66
N THR A 21 11.62 0.22 5.91
CA THR A 21 10.64 1.12 5.29
C THR A 21 9.87 0.39 4.20
N VAL A 22 10.55 -0.40 3.36
CA VAL A 22 9.88 -1.20 2.33
C VAL A 22 8.85 -2.15 2.94
N ASP A 23 9.21 -2.89 3.98
CA ASP A 23 8.31 -3.83 4.65
C ASP A 23 7.10 -3.11 5.28
N MET A 24 7.32 -1.95 5.92
CA MET A 24 6.22 -1.13 6.44
C MET A 24 5.24 -0.70 5.34
N TYR A 25 5.75 -0.22 4.21
CA TYR A 25 4.92 0.22 3.09
C TYR A 25 4.15 -0.92 2.44
N VAL A 26 4.80 -2.07 2.22
CA VAL A 26 4.16 -3.27 1.67
C VAL A 26 3.05 -3.77 2.60
N ARG A 27 3.28 -3.77 3.91
CA ARG A 27 2.26 -4.11 4.91
C ARG A 27 1.09 -3.14 4.90
N ALA A 28 1.34 -1.84 4.78
CA ALA A 28 0.28 -0.83 4.72
C ALA A 28 -0.64 -1.04 3.51
N VAL A 29 -0.08 -1.28 2.32
CA VAL A 29 -0.86 -1.54 1.10
C VAL A 29 -1.61 -2.88 1.18
N ARG A 30 -1.02 -3.88 1.84
CA ARG A 30 -1.71 -5.14 2.13
C ARG A 30 -2.95 -4.92 3.00
N LEU A 31 -2.82 -4.18 4.10
CA LEU A 31 -3.96 -3.88 4.99
C LEU A 31 -5.05 -3.08 4.28
N LEU A 32 -4.66 -2.13 3.42
CA LEU A 32 -5.58 -1.38 2.58
C LEU A 32 -6.36 -2.31 1.62
N SER A 33 -5.65 -3.24 0.97
CA SER A 33 -6.25 -4.21 0.05
C SER A 33 -7.20 -5.17 0.78
N GLU A 34 -6.82 -5.62 1.99
CA GLU A 34 -7.66 -6.46 2.86
C GLU A 34 -8.92 -5.70 3.34
N HIS A 35 -8.81 -4.40 3.64
CA HIS A 35 -9.93 -3.56 4.08
C HIS A 35 -11.02 -3.41 3.00
N TYR A 36 -10.62 -3.18 1.76
CA TYR A 36 -11.55 -3.00 0.63
C TYR A 36 -11.86 -4.29 -0.12
N GLN A 37 -11.18 -5.40 0.19
CA GLN A 37 -11.24 -6.65 -0.56
C GLN A 37 -11.02 -6.46 -2.07
N LYS A 38 -10.09 -5.56 -2.42
CA LYS A 38 -9.76 -5.17 -3.79
C LYS A 38 -8.26 -5.26 -4.00
N GLU A 39 -7.87 -5.54 -5.25
CA GLU A 39 -6.49 -5.34 -5.67
C GLU A 39 -6.11 -3.86 -5.50
N PRO A 40 -4.87 -3.53 -5.10
CA PRO A 40 -4.47 -2.15 -4.85
C PRO A 40 -4.65 -1.24 -6.09
N ASP A 41 -4.49 -1.81 -7.29
CA ASP A 41 -4.71 -1.10 -8.56
C ASP A 41 -6.19 -0.76 -8.82
N GLN A 42 -7.13 -1.35 -8.07
CA GLN A 42 -8.58 -1.13 -8.18
C GLN A 42 -9.14 -0.22 -7.08
N ILE A 43 -8.29 0.26 -6.17
CA ILE A 43 -8.70 1.15 -5.09
C ILE A 43 -8.73 2.58 -5.65
N SER A 44 -9.90 3.20 -5.55
CA SER A 44 -10.07 4.59 -6.00
C SER A 44 -9.41 5.58 -5.04
N GLU A 45 -9.08 6.78 -5.53
CA GLU A 45 -8.53 7.84 -4.68
C GLU A 45 -9.47 8.22 -3.52
N GLU A 46 -10.79 8.15 -3.72
CA GLU A 46 -11.76 8.42 -2.66
C GLU A 46 -11.71 7.34 -1.58
N GLU A 47 -11.65 6.06 -1.93
CA GLU A 47 -11.47 4.96 -0.97
C GLU A 47 -10.14 5.09 -0.23
N LEU A 48 -9.07 5.44 -0.93
CA LEU A 48 -7.77 5.70 -0.31
C LEU A 48 -7.85 6.83 0.73
N ARG A 49 -8.51 7.93 0.37
CA ARG A 49 -8.74 9.08 1.26
C ARG A 49 -9.54 8.67 2.50
N GLN A 50 -10.63 7.93 2.33
CA GLN A 50 -11.46 7.46 3.45
C GLN A 50 -10.66 6.54 4.39
N TYR A 51 -9.81 5.68 3.83
CA TYR A 51 -8.95 4.81 4.63
C TYR A 51 -7.91 5.59 5.44
N PHE A 52 -7.30 6.63 4.86
CA PHE A 52 -6.40 7.51 5.62
C PHE A 52 -7.12 8.25 6.74
N LEU A 53 -8.37 8.69 6.52
CA LEU A 53 -9.19 9.31 7.57
C LEU A 53 -9.52 8.33 8.69
N TYR A 54 -9.85 7.09 8.33
CA TYR A 54 -10.08 6.01 9.30
C TYR A 54 -8.85 5.76 10.19
N ASN A 55 -7.65 5.64 9.58
CA ASN A 55 -6.41 5.42 10.31
C ASN A 55 -5.94 6.62 11.16
N LYS A 56 -6.34 7.86 10.83
CA LYS A 56 -5.99 9.06 11.61
C LYS A 56 -6.87 9.31 12.83
N ASN A 57 -8.09 8.76 12.83
CA ASN A 57 -9.08 8.98 13.89
C ASN A 57 -9.11 7.82 14.93
N HIS A 58 -8.05 7.01 14.96
CA HIS A 58 -7.84 5.93 15.94
C HIS A 58 -6.60 6.26 16.78
#